data_AF-A0A9J7ILR0-F1
#
_entry.id   AF-A0A9J7ILR0-F1
#
_cell.length_a   1.000
_cell.length_b   1.000
_cell.length_c   1.000
_cell.angle_alpha   90.00
_cell.angle_beta   90.00
_cell.angle_gamma   90.00
#
_symmetry.space_group_name_H-M   'P 1'
#
loop_
_entity.id
_entity.type
_entity.pdbx_description
1 polymer ?
#
loop_
_entity_poly.entity_id
_entity_poly.type
_entity_poly.pdbx_seq_one_letter_code
_entity_poly.pdbx_strand_id
1 'polypeptide(L)'
;MSSQQLIANELLAFIQNAIDTMDENSIMQIYRSSFKEDEISKGKMLLYQTTGKLDQMPPRRRDGTDKSVQDINTFLKAANPDYVPTFVTKELHKLPPITFDHVDVTRLLKDITSLESSLAQMQSKLDTSDTTIQELHAEIVLLRNAV
;
A
#
# COMPACT_ATOMS: atom_id res chain seq x y z
N MET A 1 0.68 29.58 -25.87
CA MET A 1 0.64 28.39 -25.01
C MET A 1 -0.11 28.79 -23.75
N SER A 2 -1.30 28.23 -23.51
CA SER A 2 -2.04 28.52 -22.28
C SER A 2 -1.27 27.86 -21.14
N SER A 3 -0.79 28.65 -20.17
CA SER A 3 -0.13 28.12 -18.98
C SER A 3 -1.18 27.38 -18.15
N GLN A 4 -1.17 26.06 -18.20
CA GLN A 4 -2.07 25.24 -17.37
C GLN A 4 -1.66 25.45 -15.90
N GLN A 5 -2.62 25.90 -15.08
CA GLN A 5 -2.36 26.23 -13.69
C GLN A 5 -2.07 24.95 -12.89
N LEU A 6 -0.85 24.86 -12.33
CA LEU A 6 -0.48 23.78 -11.41
C LEU A 6 -1.04 24.08 -10.02
N ILE A 7 -1.72 23.11 -9.43
CA ILE A 7 -2.33 23.26 -8.09
C ILE A 7 -1.65 22.29 -7.13
N ALA A 8 -1.04 22.81 -6.08
CA ALA A 8 -0.37 21.98 -5.08
C ALA A 8 -1.41 21.27 -4.19
N ASN A 9 -1.49 19.94 -4.28
CA ASN A 9 -2.30 19.10 -3.41
C ASN A 9 -1.83 17.63 -3.50
N GLU A 10 -1.22 17.13 -2.43
CA GLU A 10 -0.62 15.79 -2.37
C GLU A 10 -1.65 14.68 -2.60
N LEU A 11 -2.83 14.81 -2.00
CA LEU A 11 -3.92 13.84 -2.13
C LEU A 11 -4.38 13.75 -3.58
N LEU A 12 -4.81 14.86 -4.17
CA LEU A 12 -5.33 14.91 -5.54
C LEU A 12 -4.27 14.54 -6.57
N ALA A 13 -3.02 14.94 -6.35
CA ALA A 13 -1.89 14.53 -7.18
C ALA A 13 -1.72 13.00 -7.15
N PHE A 14 -1.79 12.38 -5.98
CA PHE A 14 -1.73 10.93 -5.87
C PHE A 14 -2.92 10.26 -6.58
N ILE A 15 -4.17 10.71 -6.33
CA ILE A 15 -5.37 10.11 -6.94
C ILE A 15 -5.28 10.19 -8.46
N GLN A 16 -4.99 11.38 -8.99
CA GLN A 16 -4.96 11.64 -10.43
C GLN A 16 -3.95 10.74 -11.17
N ASN A 17 -2.83 10.36 -10.52
CA ASN A 17 -1.83 9.47 -11.11
C ASN A 17 -2.12 7.99 -10.87
N ALA A 18 -2.80 7.63 -9.78
CA ALA A 18 -3.07 6.23 -9.42
C ALA A 18 -4.37 5.68 -10.04
N ILE A 19 -5.31 6.54 -10.43
CA ILE A 19 -6.69 6.18 -10.77
C ILE A 19 -6.85 5.23 -11.95
N ASP A 20 -5.93 5.29 -12.91
CA ASP A 20 -5.94 4.46 -14.11
C ASP A 20 -5.11 3.19 -13.97
N THR A 21 -4.24 3.10 -12.95
CA THR A 21 -3.27 2.01 -12.78
C THR A 21 -3.52 1.15 -11.54
N MET A 22 -4.34 1.61 -10.59
CA MET A 22 -4.68 0.89 -9.36
C MET A 22 -6.18 0.62 -9.27
N ASP A 23 -6.56 -0.52 -8.68
CA ASP A 23 -7.96 -0.83 -8.42
C ASP A 23 -8.52 0.04 -7.27
N GLU A 24 -9.84 0.19 -7.25
CA GLU A 24 -10.51 1.07 -6.31
C GLU A 24 -10.31 0.65 -4.85
N ASN A 25 -10.20 -0.63 -4.53
CA ASN A 25 -10.00 -1.07 -3.15
C ASN A 25 -8.59 -0.70 -2.66
N SER A 26 -7.58 -0.90 -3.49
CA SER A 26 -6.19 -0.48 -3.19
C SER A 26 -6.08 1.02 -2.99
N ILE A 27 -6.71 1.80 -3.88
CA ILE A 27 -6.79 3.25 -3.78
C ILE A 27 -7.43 3.67 -2.44
N MET A 28 -8.58 3.08 -2.09
CA MET A 28 -9.28 3.35 -0.82
C MET A 28 -8.45 3.01 0.41
N GLN A 29 -7.73 1.87 0.38
CA GLN A 29 -6.87 1.45 1.48
C GLN A 29 -5.73 2.43 1.70
N ILE A 30 -5.11 2.91 0.63
CA ILE A 30 -4.03 3.89 0.69
C ILE A 30 -4.50 5.21 1.28
N TYR A 31 -5.70 5.70 0.92
CA TYR A 31 -6.21 6.93 1.51
C TYR A 31 -6.42 6.83 3.02
N ARG A 32 -7.01 5.71 3.48
CA ARG A 32 -7.27 5.49 4.91
C ARG A 32 -6.00 5.45 5.74
N SER A 33 -4.89 4.97 5.19
CA SER A 33 -3.62 4.85 5.90
C SER A 33 -2.73 6.09 5.78
N SER A 34 -2.88 6.89 4.71
CA SER A 34 -1.91 7.92 4.35
C SER A 34 -2.40 9.35 4.53
N PHE A 35 -3.71 9.59 4.60
CA PHE A 35 -4.29 10.93 4.68
C PHE A 35 -5.32 11.05 5.78
N LYS A 36 -5.39 12.23 6.39
CA LYS A 36 -6.40 12.55 7.40
C LYS A 36 -7.74 12.90 6.74
N GLU A 37 -8.83 12.69 7.47
CA GLU A 37 -10.19 13.03 7.00
C GLU A 37 -10.33 14.50 6.59
N ASP A 38 -9.66 15.42 7.30
CA ASP A 38 -9.71 16.84 6.97
C ASP A 38 -8.96 17.16 5.67
N GLU A 39 -7.85 16.48 5.40
CA GLU A 39 -7.09 16.58 4.14
C GLU A 39 -7.94 16.07 2.96
N ILE A 40 -8.63 14.95 3.15
CA ILE A 40 -9.57 14.37 2.16
C ILE A 40 -10.73 15.34 1.89
N SER A 41 -11.32 15.90 2.94
CA SER A 41 -12.44 16.84 2.82
C SER A 41 -12.03 18.12 2.10
N LYS A 42 -10.85 18.67 2.42
CA LYS A 42 -10.27 19.84 1.74
C LYS A 42 -9.92 19.52 0.28
N GLY A 43 -9.35 18.35 0.01
CA GLY A 43 -9.03 17.90 -1.34
C GLY A 43 -10.28 17.76 -2.19
N LYS A 44 -11.35 17.15 -1.67
CA LYS A 44 -12.64 17.08 -2.35
C LYS A 44 -13.16 18.50 -2.66
N MET A 45 -13.23 19.38 -1.67
CA MET A 45 -13.70 20.75 -1.88
C MET A 45 -12.89 21.48 -2.95
N LEU A 46 -11.56 21.36 -2.89
CA LEU A 46 -10.65 21.96 -3.86
C LEU A 46 -10.90 21.44 -5.28
N LEU A 47 -11.09 20.13 -5.46
CA LEU A 47 -11.38 19.53 -6.76
C LEU A 47 -12.66 20.13 -7.37
N TYR A 48 -13.75 20.16 -6.61
CA TYR A 48 -15.01 20.71 -7.09
C TYR A 48 -14.95 22.23 -7.32
N GLN A 49 -14.23 22.96 -6.47
CA GLN A 49 -14.05 24.40 -6.62
C GLN A 49 -13.24 24.75 -7.88
N THR A 50 -12.11 24.07 -8.09
CA THR A 50 -11.18 24.34 -9.19
C THR A 50 -11.71 23.91 -10.56
N THR A 51 -12.68 23.00 -10.58
CA THR A 51 -13.40 22.58 -11.78
C THR A 51 -14.72 23.32 -12.00
N GLY A 52 -15.05 24.31 -11.14
CA GLY A 52 -16.28 25.11 -11.26
C GLY A 52 -17.57 24.32 -11.00
N LYS A 53 -17.48 23.18 -10.28
CA LYS A 53 -18.60 22.26 -10.01
C LYS A 53 -19.00 22.23 -8.53
N LEU A 54 -18.67 23.27 -7.76
CA LEU A 54 -18.91 23.31 -6.32
C LEU A 54 -20.39 23.04 -5.95
N ASP A 55 -21.33 23.53 -6.76
CA ASP A 55 -22.78 23.31 -6.56
C ASP A 55 -23.21 21.85 -6.75
N GLN A 56 -22.37 21.03 -7.41
CA GLN A 56 -22.59 19.60 -7.63
C GLN A 56 -21.90 18.74 -6.57
N MET A 57 -21.21 19.35 -5.60
CA MET A 57 -20.46 18.62 -4.57
C MET A 57 -21.43 17.93 -3.60
N PRO A 58 -21.39 16.59 -3.45
CA PRO A 58 -22.28 15.88 -2.53
C PRO A 58 -22.04 16.29 -1.07
N PRO A 59 -23.07 16.73 -0.33
CA PRO A 59 -22.95 17.06 1.09
C PRO A 59 -22.82 15.76 1.91
N ARG A 60 -21.84 15.70 2.83
CA ARG A 60 -21.61 14.53 3.70
C ARG A 60 -21.49 14.98 5.16
N ARG A 61 -22.13 14.27 6.09
CA ARG A 61 -21.93 14.39 7.55
C ARG A 61 -21.44 13.04 8.10
N ARG A 62 -20.32 13.07 8.83
CA ARG A 62 -19.80 12.07 9.79
C ARG A 62 -19.35 10.68 9.30
N ASP A 63 -19.92 10.11 8.23
CA ASP A 63 -19.37 8.92 7.54
C ASP A 63 -18.54 9.32 6.29
N GLY A 64 -17.93 10.51 6.37
CA GLY A 64 -17.60 11.34 5.22
C GLY A 64 -16.37 10.91 4.44
N THR A 65 -15.40 10.24 5.07
CA THR A 65 -14.09 9.98 4.47
C THR A 65 -14.17 9.06 3.27
N ASP A 66 -14.69 7.85 3.44
CA ASP A 66 -14.73 6.85 2.37
C ASP A 66 -15.60 7.32 1.19
N LYS A 67 -16.78 7.87 1.50
CA LYS A 67 -17.67 8.41 0.48
C LYS A 67 -17.06 9.62 -0.23
N SER A 68 -16.30 10.46 0.48
CA SER A 68 -15.62 11.60 -0.16
C SER A 68 -14.50 11.15 -1.09
N VAL A 69 -13.75 10.12 -0.72
CA VAL A 69 -12.76 9.51 -1.62
C VAL A 69 -13.45 8.90 -2.84
N GLN A 70 -14.55 8.15 -2.66
CA GLN A 70 -15.33 7.62 -3.79
C GLN A 70 -15.88 8.72 -4.68
N ASP A 71 -16.37 9.82 -4.09
CA ASP A 71 -16.86 10.98 -4.85
C ASP A 71 -15.70 11.59 -5.68
N ILE A 72 -14.50 11.75 -5.11
CA ILE A 72 -13.31 12.22 -5.85
C ILE A 72 -12.94 11.24 -6.97
N ASN A 73 -12.86 9.94 -6.66
CA ASN A 73 -12.49 8.89 -7.62
C ASN A 73 -13.47 8.85 -8.80
N THR A 74 -14.76 8.85 -8.50
CA THR A 74 -15.83 8.87 -9.51
C THR A 74 -15.76 10.13 -10.35
N PHE A 75 -15.53 11.29 -9.73
CA PHE A 75 -15.39 12.55 -10.43
C PHE A 75 -14.22 12.51 -11.41
N LEU A 76 -13.04 12.09 -10.95
CA LEU A 76 -11.82 12.07 -11.77
C LEU A 76 -11.91 11.06 -12.91
N LYS A 77 -12.52 9.88 -12.70
CA LYS A 77 -12.77 8.90 -13.78
C LYS A 77 -13.73 9.40 -14.86
N ALA A 78 -14.72 10.20 -14.47
CA ALA A 78 -15.74 10.72 -15.39
C ALA A 78 -15.34 12.06 -16.02
N ALA A 79 -14.36 12.76 -15.46
CA ALA A 79 -13.94 14.07 -15.94
C ALA A 79 -13.03 13.92 -17.18
N ASN A 80 -13.20 14.85 -18.13
CA ASN A 80 -12.27 14.96 -19.24
C ASN A 80 -10.94 15.58 -18.74
N PRO A 81 -9.78 14.94 -18.99
CA PRO A 81 -8.47 15.40 -18.52
C PRO A 81 -8.12 16.86 -18.86
N ASP A 82 -8.64 17.38 -19.98
CA ASP A 82 -8.39 18.76 -20.42
C ASP A 82 -9.05 19.81 -19.52
N TYR A 83 -10.07 19.43 -18.76
CA TYR A 83 -10.83 20.31 -17.86
C TYR A 83 -10.52 20.08 -16.37
N VAL A 84 -9.65 19.12 -16.06
CA VAL A 84 -9.17 18.89 -14.69
C VAL A 84 -7.81 19.57 -14.54
N PRO A 85 -7.61 20.41 -13.51
CA PRO A 85 -6.30 20.97 -13.23
C PRO A 85 -5.25 19.86 -13.00
N THR A 86 -4.00 20.16 -13.32
CA THR A 86 -2.89 19.28 -12.95
C THR A 86 -2.56 19.51 -11.47
N PHE A 87 -2.80 18.49 -10.64
CA PHE A 87 -2.43 18.53 -9.24
C PHE A 87 -0.99 18.06 -9.06
N VAL A 88 -0.22 18.78 -8.26
CA VAL A 88 1.19 18.49 -8.00
C VAL A 88 1.46 18.35 -6.52
N THR A 89 2.45 17.54 -6.19
CA THR A 89 2.89 17.32 -4.81
C THR A 89 3.99 18.31 -4.46
N LYS A 90 3.84 19.07 -3.38
CA LYS A 90 4.91 19.92 -2.85
C LYS A 90 5.83 19.14 -1.94
N GLU A 91 5.25 18.29 -1.10
CA GLU A 91 5.96 17.52 -0.08
C GLU A 91 5.94 16.02 -0.43
N LEU A 92 6.95 15.56 -1.18
CA LEU A 92 7.04 14.17 -1.65
C LEU A 92 6.97 13.11 -0.53
N HIS A 93 7.46 13.43 0.67
CA HIS A 93 7.41 12.53 1.82
C HIS A 93 5.99 12.31 2.38
N LYS A 94 5.00 13.13 1.97
CA LYS A 94 3.59 12.95 2.31
C LYS A 94 2.83 12.08 1.33
N LEU A 95 3.43 11.76 0.18
CA LEU A 95 2.82 10.82 -0.72
C LEU A 95 2.82 9.44 -0.07
N PRO A 96 1.73 8.67 -0.24
CA PRO A 96 1.77 7.26 0.05
C PRO A 96 2.99 6.62 -0.63
N PRO A 97 3.61 5.60 -0.03
CA PRO A 97 4.65 4.84 -0.72
C PRO A 97 4.09 4.36 -2.05
N ILE A 98 4.56 4.97 -3.13
CA ILE A 98 4.17 4.60 -4.49
C ILE A 98 5.09 3.43 -4.81
N THR A 99 4.53 2.23 -4.75
CA THR A 99 5.15 0.95 -5.12
C THR A 99 6.40 0.53 -4.31
N PHE A 100 6.86 -0.71 -4.53
CA PHE A 100 8.04 -1.30 -3.84
C PHE A 100 9.37 -0.57 -4.13
N ASP A 101 9.35 0.45 -4.99
CA ASP A 101 10.53 1.17 -5.47
C ASP A 101 11.17 2.10 -4.41
N HIS A 102 10.51 2.25 -3.26
CA HIS A 102 11.03 2.96 -2.09
C HIS A 102 11.35 2.04 -0.90
N VAL A 103 11.18 0.72 -1.09
CA VAL A 103 11.74 -0.29 -0.20
C VAL A 103 13.17 -0.52 -0.69
N ASP A 104 14.15 -0.55 0.22
CA ASP A 104 15.49 -1.04 -0.14
C ASP A 104 15.37 -2.52 -0.52
N VAL A 105 15.11 -2.79 -1.79
CA VAL A 105 14.92 -4.15 -2.35
C VAL A 105 16.17 -4.98 -2.11
N THR A 106 17.36 -4.35 -2.05
CA THR A 106 18.60 -5.05 -1.73
C THR A 106 18.59 -5.53 -0.28
N ARG A 107 18.14 -4.70 0.66
CA ARG A 107 17.93 -5.11 2.06
C ARG A 107 16.87 -6.20 2.17
N LEU A 108 15.75 -6.05 1.47
CA LEU A 108 14.68 -7.06 1.49
C LEU A 108 15.16 -8.41 0.94
N LEU A 109 15.89 -8.42 -0.18
CA LEU A 109 16.46 -9.63 -0.76
C LEU A 109 17.51 -10.27 0.16
N LYS A 110 18.33 -9.46 0.85
CA LYS A 110 19.27 -9.94 1.88
C LYS A 110 18.55 -10.59 3.06
N ASP A 111 17.47 -9.97 3.53
CA ASP A 111 16.66 -10.51 4.62
C ASP A 111 16.01 -11.84 4.20
N ILE A 112 15.52 -11.94 2.96
CA ILE A 112 14.99 -13.19 2.39
C ILE A 112 16.08 -14.27 2.30
N THR A 113 17.26 -13.96 1.75
CA THR A 113 18.35 -14.96 1.67
C THR A 113 18.85 -15.39 3.05
N SER A 114 18.86 -14.47 4.02
CA SER A 114 19.19 -14.78 5.42
C SER A 114 18.14 -15.71 6.05
N LEU A 115 16.85 -15.50 5.75
CA LEU A 115 15.76 -16.36 6.19
C LEU A 115 15.85 -17.75 5.55
N GLU A 116 16.11 -17.85 4.24
CA GLU A 116 16.31 -19.12 3.55
C GLU A 116 17.49 -19.91 4.14
N SER A 117 18.62 -19.25 4.40
CA SER A 117 19.76 -19.88 5.06
C SER A 117 19.43 -20.36 6.47
N SER A 118 18.66 -19.59 7.22
CA SER A 118 18.23 -19.96 8.58
C SER A 118 17.30 -21.18 8.55
N LEU A 119 16.40 -21.24 7.58
CA LEU A 119 15.52 -22.39 7.33
C LEU A 119 16.32 -23.63 6.97
N ALA A 120 17.28 -23.53 6.04
CA ALA A 120 18.13 -24.65 5.65
C ALA A 120 18.94 -25.20 6.84
N GLN A 121 19.48 -24.33 7.70
CA GLN A 121 20.15 -24.75 8.93
C GLN A 121 19.20 -25.43 9.91
N MET A 122 17.97 -24.93 10.03
CA MET A 122 16.96 -25.53 10.89
C MET A 122 16.57 -26.92 10.41
N GLN A 123 16.37 -27.07 9.09
CA GLN A 123 16.09 -28.35 8.43
C GLN A 123 17.21 -29.37 8.73
N SER A 124 18.46 -28.99 8.52
CA SER A 124 19.62 -29.87 8.78
C SER A 124 19.71 -30.30 10.25
N LYS A 125 19.40 -29.40 11.19
CA LYS A 125 19.35 -29.73 12.62
C LYS A 125 18.22 -30.69 12.95
N LEU A 126 17.06 -30.53 12.33
CA LEU A 126 15.93 -31.46 12.48
C LEU A 126 16.29 -32.84 11.94
N ASP A 127 16.85 -32.92 10.74
CA ASP A 127 17.28 -34.19 10.15
C ASP A 127 18.31 -34.92 11.04
N THR A 128 19.27 -34.18 11.60
CA THR A 128 20.27 -34.72 12.55
C THR A 128 19.62 -35.19 13.86
N SER A 129 18.62 -34.46 14.35
CA SER A 129 17.87 -34.85 15.54
C SER A 129 17.10 -36.15 15.29
N ASP A 130 16.46 -36.28 14.13
CA ASP A 130 15.70 -37.48 13.76
C ASP A 130 16.62 -38.70 13.63
N THR A 131 17.81 -38.56 13.03
CA THR A 131 18.78 -39.67 12.98
C THR A 131 19.25 -40.08 14.37
N THR A 132 19.54 -39.09 15.24
CA THR A 132 19.96 -39.37 16.63
C THR A 132 18.86 -40.09 17.40
N ILE A 133 17.61 -39.69 17.24
CA ILE A 133 16.46 -40.35 17.87
C ILE A 133 16.33 -41.79 17.39
N GLN A 134 16.50 -42.05 16.08
CA GLN A 134 16.44 -43.40 15.53
C GLN A 134 17.55 -44.29 16.09
N GLU A 135 18.77 -43.79 16.19
CA GLU A 135 19.92 -44.52 16.75
C GLU A 135 19.67 -44.88 18.23
N LEU A 136 19.27 -43.91 19.04
CA LEU A 136 18.93 -44.14 20.45
C LEU A 136 17.79 -45.15 20.60
N HIS A 137 16.78 -45.07 19.74
CA HIS A 137 15.67 -46.02 19.77
C HIS A 137 16.13 -47.45 19.42
N ALA A 138 17.06 -47.60 18.48
CA ALA A 138 17.67 -48.89 18.15
C ALA A 138 18.49 -49.46 19.31
N GLU A 139 19.31 -48.64 19.97
CA GLU A 139 20.08 -49.04 21.16
C GLU A 139 19.18 -49.50 22.31
N ILE A 140 18.10 -48.77 22.60
CA ILE A 140 17.11 -49.15 23.62
C ILE A 140 16.50 -50.52 23.32
N VAL A 141 16.17 -50.80 22.05
CA VAL A 141 15.62 -52.10 21.64
C VAL A 141 16.64 -53.22 21.88
N LEU A 142 17.92 -53.00 21.55
CA LEU A 142 18.98 -53.98 21.80
C LEU A 142 19.16 -54.26 23.29
N LEU A 143 19.19 -53.22 24.12
CA LEU A 143 19.30 -53.36 25.58
C LEU A 143 18.11 -54.11 26.18
N ARG A 144 16.88 -53.82 25.73
CA ARG A 144 15.68 -54.52 26.19
C ARG A 144 15.73 -56.02 25.88
N ASN A 145 16.30 -56.40 24.74
CA ASN A 145 16.37 -57.79 24.32
C ASN A 145 17.55 -58.56 24.97
N ALA A 146 18.45 -57.87 25.68
CA ALA A 146 19.60 -58.46 26.36
C ALA A 146 19.34 -58.82 27.84
N VAL A 147 18.15 -58.50 28.36
CA VAL A 147 17.65 -58.84 29.70
C VAL A 147 16.59 -59.93 29.57
#